data_AF-A0A662FR66-F1
#
_entry.id   AF-A0A662FR66-F1
#
_cell.length_a   1.000
_cell.length_b   1.000
_cell.length_c   1.000
_cell.angle_alpha   90.00
_cell.angle_beta   90.00
_cell.angle_gamma   90.00
#
_symmetry.space_group_name_H-M   'P 1'
#
loop_
_entity.id
_entity.type
_entity.pdbx_description
1 polymer ?
#
loop_
_entity_poly.entity_id
_entity_poly.type
_entity_poly.pdbx_seq_one_letter_code
_entity_poly.pdbx_strand_id
1 'polypeptide(L)'
;MEIMGVWLNPLGRATSYGIGNSVRNRLMIISLALLVALAGIAAYIYYTNIRDSDGDGLKDVVENRLGTNPFRADTDGDNLNDKFEVENGLDPLKPNPVYAYLLERGKVEEYELFKQLDSDGLIQASDRELIDYYYSLPAEYRSNSDVLKLVEQVVSDGRVSGEEISLLKDWDRDGLENILEIEEYHTNPFEEDTDGDGLSDGFEVDLGTEPTRPDPNVAYVLEKGLAREYLYLVEPLDADGLMQHEEKVFNDLVVASGDLLAIQTLLDYLYNKSRDGEITNEELSYASNFINIVNTIYSVIKQEEKALDKVGDTDYAATLALELGFDKVEASEATGKAIALYAVAVKSEVLPEELDALQQLTRCTQIQGYGDRLVDFSPIIFHSVDGKDYVLDIDGPRDTWMLARHIHRVKREGFDLLEHPEMFEGINAKIIANAWSLFDAEYGISFMEREKSRVIKPTDSDVWELIMLQWRLYSQFA
;
A
#
# COMPACT_ATOMS: atom_id res chain seq x y z
N MET A 1 44.98 86.35 16.94
CA MET A 1 44.53 87.69 16.49
C MET A 1 43.53 88.17 17.53
N GLU A 2 44.00 88.62 18.70
CA GLU A 2 44.38 90.02 18.95
C GLU A 2 43.31 90.98 18.43
N ILE A 3 42.43 91.43 19.32
CA ILE A 3 41.82 92.75 19.18
C ILE A 3 41.87 93.45 20.53
N MET A 4 42.70 94.48 20.54
CA MET A 4 42.63 95.73 21.29
C MET A 4 43.06 95.77 22.75
N GLY A 5 44.14 96.53 22.95
CA GLY A 5 44.40 97.22 24.21
C GLY A 5 43.76 98.60 24.27
N VAL A 6 44.46 99.43 25.04
CA VAL A 6 44.38 100.90 25.13
C VAL A 6 43.54 101.47 26.30
N TRP A 7 44.30 101.86 27.33
CA TRP A 7 44.32 103.15 28.04
C TRP A 7 43.15 103.61 28.95
N LEU A 8 43.53 103.80 30.22
CA LEU A 8 43.11 104.82 31.21
C LEU A 8 42.77 106.17 30.55
N ASN A 9 41.75 106.97 30.92
CA ASN A 9 41.37 107.58 32.21
C ASN A 9 40.17 108.56 31.89
N PRO A 10 39.60 109.39 32.80
CA PRO A 10 39.53 109.38 34.27
C PRO A 10 38.11 109.68 34.87
N LEU A 11 37.95 109.37 36.16
CA LEU A 11 37.14 110.04 37.19
C LEU A 11 35.78 110.69 36.83
N GLY A 12 34.70 110.01 37.25
CA GLY A 12 33.38 110.61 37.53
C GLY A 12 32.81 110.01 38.82
N ARG A 13 32.59 110.86 39.83
CA ARG A 13 32.13 110.51 41.19
C ARG A 13 30.82 109.74 41.20
N ALA A 14 30.76 108.64 41.96
CA ALA A 14 29.55 108.20 42.66
C ALA A 14 29.91 107.35 43.87
N THR A 15 29.33 107.70 45.01
CA THR A 15 29.41 107.06 46.33
C THR A 15 29.09 105.56 46.29
N SER A 16 29.94 104.70 46.88
CA SER A 16 29.53 103.34 47.23
C SER A 16 29.76 103.07 48.73
N TYR A 17 28.67 102.67 49.37
CA TYR A 17 28.61 102.17 50.75
C TYR A 17 29.58 101.00 50.92
N GLY A 18 30.51 101.09 51.87
CA GLY A 18 31.37 99.97 52.27
C GLY A 18 30.55 98.89 52.97
N ILE A 19 30.33 97.77 52.29
CA ILE A 19 29.78 96.55 52.89
C ILE A 19 30.86 95.96 53.79
N GLY A 20 30.66 95.99 55.12
CA GLY A 20 31.63 95.49 56.10
C GLY A 20 31.99 94.00 55.91
N ASN A 21 33.23 93.62 56.24
CA ASN A 21 33.81 92.28 56.02
C ASN A 21 32.92 91.11 56.50
N SER A 22 32.07 91.31 57.52
CA SER A 22 31.11 90.28 58.00
C SER A 22 29.98 89.97 57.01
N VAL A 23 29.51 90.94 56.23
CA VAL A 23 28.47 90.73 55.21
C VAL A 23 29.08 90.09 53.97
N ARG A 24 30.33 90.47 53.64
CA ARG A 24 31.10 89.90 52.53
C ARG A 24 31.39 88.41 52.73
N ASN A 25 31.79 88.00 53.95
CA ASN A 25 31.97 86.58 54.29
C ASN A 25 30.65 85.78 54.28
N ARG A 26 29.54 86.36 54.76
CA ARG A 26 28.21 85.71 54.70
C ARG A 26 27.73 85.52 53.27
N LEU A 27 27.90 86.52 52.41
CA LEU A 27 27.60 86.41 50.98
C LEU A 27 28.47 85.37 50.29
N MET A 28 29.75 85.28 50.64
CA MET A 28 30.69 84.29 50.09
C MET A 28 30.31 82.85 50.46
N ILE A 29 29.90 82.62 51.72
CA ILE A 29 29.42 81.32 52.20
C ILE A 29 28.09 80.94 51.52
N ILE A 30 27.15 81.89 51.39
CA ILE A 30 25.88 81.68 50.69
C ILE A 30 26.12 81.36 49.21
N SER A 31 27.04 82.08 48.55
CA SER A 31 27.39 81.81 47.15
C SER A 31 28.06 80.45 46.95
N LEU A 32 28.91 80.02 47.89
CA LEU A 32 29.56 78.70 47.84
C LEU A 32 28.54 77.57 48.07
N ALA A 33 27.62 77.74 49.02
CA ALA A 33 26.53 76.79 49.25
C ALA A 33 25.59 76.67 48.04
N LEU A 34 25.26 77.79 47.38
CA LEU A 34 24.52 77.81 46.12
C LEU A 34 25.28 77.10 45.00
N LEU A 35 26.60 77.31 44.89
CA LEU A 35 27.45 76.64 43.89
C LEU A 35 27.50 75.13 44.09
N VAL A 36 27.64 74.66 45.34
CA VAL A 36 27.61 73.23 45.67
C VAL A 36 26.24 72.62 45.40
N ALA A 37 25.16 73.33 45.75
CA ALA A 37 23.80 72.89 45.43
C ALA A 37 23.55 72.83 43.92
N LEU A 38 23.98 73.84 43.16
CA LEU A 38 23.88 73.86 41.70
C LEU A 38 24.74 72.76 41.06
N ALA A 39 25.95 72.51 41.56
CA ALA A 39 26.80 71.40 41.12
C ALA A 39 26.17 70.04 41.44
N GLY A 40 25.54 69.90 42.62
CA GLY A 40 24.78 68.71 42.99
C GLY A 40 23.56 68.48 42.11
N ILE A 41 22.81 69.54 41.77
CA ILE A 41 21.69 69.49 40.84
C ILE A 41 22.18 69.15 39.42
N ALA A 42 23.27 69.76 38.96
CA ALA A 42 23.85 69.46 37.66
C ALA A 42 24.38 68.02 37.56
N ALA A 43 25.03 67.51 38.62
CA ALA A 43 25.47 66.13 38.73
C ALA A 43 24.30 65.15 38.80
N TYR A 44 23.22 65.50 39.52
CA TYR A 44 22.00 64.72 39.59
C TYR A 44 21.32 64.64 38.21
N ILE A 45 21.13 65.77 37.53
CA ILE A 45 20.58 65.83 36.17
C ILE A 45 21.46 65.06 35.18
N TYR A 46 22.79 65.16 35.30
CA TYR A 46 23.71 64.40 34.47
C TYR A 46 23.55 62.90 34.71
N TYR A 47 23.58 62.47 35.98
CA TYR A 47 23.42 61.07 36.38
C TYR A 47 22.09 60.48 35.91
N THR A 48 20.98 61.21 36.08
CA THR A 48 19.66 60.75 35.59
C THR A 48 19.58 60.67 34.07
N ASN A 49 20.33 61.48 33.32
CA ASN A 49 20.32 61.46 31.85
C ASN A 49 21.24 60.40 31.22
N ILE A 50 22.02 59.69 32.02
CA ILE A 50 22.88 58.58 31.57
C ILE A 50 22.53 57.26 32.25
N ARG A 51 21.53 57.26 33.13
CA ARG A 51 21.07 56.07 33.83
C ARG A 51 20.29 55.17 32.86
N ASP A 52 20.57 53.89 32.98
CA ASP A 52 20.03 52.75 32.24
C ASP A 52 20.00 51.63 33.28
N SER A 53 18.83 51.37 33.85
CA SER A 53 18.65 50.63 35.10
C SER A 53 18.52 49.12 34.91
N ASP A 54 18.14 48.64 33.72
CA ASP A 54 18.10 47.23 33.33
C ASP A 54 19.20 46.82 32.34
N GLY A 55 19.91 47.78 31.76
CA GLY A 55 21.11 47.55 30.96
C GLY A 55 20.84 47.12 29.53
N ASP A 56 19.65 47.36 28.99
CA ASP A 56 19.32 47.08 27.59
C ASP A 56 19.93 48.12 26.63
N GLY A 57 20.37 49.25 27.18
CA GLY A 57 20.99 50.37 26.48
C GLY A 57 20.03 51.49 26.08
N LEU A 58 18.75 51.40 26.45
CA LEU A 58 17.78 52.48 26.49
C LEU A 58 17.90 53.18 27.85
N LYS A 59 17.79 54.50 27.86
CA LYS A 59 17.98 55.26 29.11
C LYS A 59 16.66 55.34 29.87
N ASP A 60 16.70 55.31 31.20
CA ASP A 60 15.52 55.47 32.07
C ASP A 60 14.66 56.69 31.65
N VAL A 61 15.29 57.80 31.28
CA VAL A 61 14.58 59.03 30.87
C VAL A 61 13.87 58.93 29.52
N VAL A 62 14.32 58.03 28.64
CA VAL A 62 13.71 57.71 27.34
C VAL A 62 12.58 56.72 27.56
N GLU A 63 12.82 55.65 28.32
CA GLU A 63 11.83 54.65 28.69
C GLU A 63 10.59 55.28 29.36
N ASN A 64 10.81 56.16 30.34
CA ASN A 64 9.71 56.92 30.97
C ASN A 64 8.90 57.80 29.99
N ARG A 65 9.49 58.20 28.85
CA ARG A 65 8.77 58.96 27.81
C ARG A 65 8.01 58.04 26.85
N LEU A 66 8.57 56.87 26.57
CA LEU A 66 7.96 55.83 25.73
C LEU A 66 6.87 55.05 26.49
N GLY A 67 6.91 55.07 27.82
CA GLY A 67 5.98 54.34 28.68
C GLY A 67 6.45 52.93 29.04
N THR A 68 7.69 52.58 28.67
CA THR A 68 8.30 51.28 28.98
C THR A 68 8.85 51.24 30.42
N ASN A 69 9.30 50.07 30.88
CA ASN A 69 9.68 49.84 32.27
C ASN A 69 11.21 49.90 32.47
N PRO A 70 11.76 50.94 33.14
CA PRO A 70 13.21 51.12 33.34
C PRO A 70 13.95 50.01 34.09
N PHE A 71 13.25 49.02 34.60
CA PHE A 71 13.84 47.92 35.36
C PHE A 71 13.64 46.58 34.66
N ARG A 72 13.24 46.60 33.39
CA ARG A 72 12.90 45.40 32.62
C ARG A 72 13.25 45.64 31.16
N ALA A 73 14.40 45.08 30.77
CA ALA A 73 14.97 45.22 29.44
C ALA A 73 13.99 44.87 28.30
N ASP A 74 13.03 43.99 28.57
CA ASP A 74 11.94 43.60 27.67
C ASP A 74 10.64 43.88 28.43
N THR A 75 9.99 44.99 28.09
CA THR A 75 8.83 45.48 28.83
C THR A 75 7.61 44.61 28.61
N ASP A 76 7.33 44.22 27.37
CA ASP A 76 6.10 43.53 26.98
C ASP A 76 6.22 42.00 26.99
N GLY A 77 7.45 41.47 27.08
CA GLY A 77 7.77 40.08 27.36
C GLY A 77 7.86 39.19 26.13
N ASP A 78 8.15 39.73 24.95
CA ASP A 78 8.23 39.00 23.69
C ASP A 78 9.64 38.47 23.33
N ASN A 79 10.64 38.74 24.19
CA ASN A 79 12.08 38.49 24.03
C ASN A 79 12.84 39.45 23.11
N LEU A 80 12.22 40.56 22.69
CA LEU A 80 12.91 41.72 22.14
C LEU A 80 13.13 42.71 23.29
N ASN A 81 14.29 43.37 23.32
CA ASN A 81 14.49 44.43 24.31
C ASN A 81 14.00 45.78 23.77
N ASP A 82 13.56 46.65 24.69
CA ASP A 82 12.92 47.92 24.36
C ASP A 82 13.81 48.77 23.42
N LYS A 83 15.13 48.75 23.66
CA LYS A 83 16.10 49.41 22.79
C LYS A 83 16.06 48.88 21.36
N PHE A 84 16.12 47.56 21.17
CA PHE A 84 16.15 46.92 19.86
C PHE A 84 14.88 47.28 19.09
N GLU A 85 13.73 47.22 19.74
CA GLU A 85 12.45 47.57 19.14
C GLU A 85 12.43 49.03 18.68
N VAL A 86 12.87 49.97 19.53
CA VAL A 86 12.98 51.39 19.17
C VAL A 86 13.95 51.63 18.01
N GLU A 87 15.09 50.92 17.97
CA GLU A 87 16.07 51.04 16.88
C GLU A 87 15.54 50.45 15.56
N ASN A 88 14.67 49.44 15.62
CA ASN A 88 14.08 48.77 14.45
C ASN A 88 12.66 49.27 14.10
N GLY A 89 12.12 50.24 14.84
CA GLY A 89 10.82 50.85 14.58
C GLY A 89 9.61 50.01 15.00
N LEU A 90 9.81 49.06 15.92
CA LEU A 90 8.75 48.30 16.60
C LEU A 90 8.23 49.09 17.82
N ASP A 91 7.14 48.62 18.43
CA ASP A 91 6.52 49.26 19.59
C ASP A 91 6.82 48.45 20.86
N PRO A 92 7.69 48.93 21.78
CA PRO A 92 8.14 48.19 22.98
C PRO A 92 7.06 47.94 24.06
N LEU A 93 5.81 48.23 23.72
CA LEU A 93 4.64 47.95 24.54
C LEU A 93 3.69 46.94 23.89
N LYS A 94 4.02 46.46 22.68
CA LYS A 94 3.18 45.57 21.89
C LYS A 94 3.99 44.30 21.53
N PRO A 95 3.66 43.16 22.15
CA PRO A 95 4.39 41.93 21.92
C PRO A 95 4.44 41.53 20.44
N ASN A 96 5.64 41.21 19.97
CA ASN A 96 5.98 40.67 18.66
C ASN A 96 6.77 39.33 18.77
N PRO A 97 6.23 38.32 19.47
CA PRO A 97 6.94 37.06 19.72
C PRO A 97 7.27 36.27 18.44
N VAL A 98 6.49 36.41 17.36
CA VAL A 98 6.80 35.82 16.05
C VAL A 98 7.99 36.51 15.40
N TYR A 99 8.08 37.84 15.49
CA TYR A 99 9.26 38.57 15.04
C TYR A 99 10.50 38.11 15.80
N ALA A 100 10.43 38.00 17.12
CA ALA A 100 11.51 37.49 17.97
C ALA A 100 11.95 36.08 17.54
N TYR A 101 10.99 35.19 17.31
CA TYR A 101 11.24 33.82 16.86
C TYR A 101 11.96 33.72 15.51
N LEU A 102 11.58 34.57 14.55
CA LEU A 102 12.21 34.67 13.24
C LEU A 102 13.59 35.33 13.32
N LEU A 103 13.77 36.32 14.19
CA LEU A 103 15.05 37.01 14.42
C LEU A 103 16.11 36.03 14.92
N GLU A 104 15.78 35.19 15.90
CA GLU A 104 16.69 34.15 16.41
C GLU A 104 17.18 33.18 15.33
N ARG A 105 16.35 32.95 14.29
CA ARG A 105 16.65 32.08 13.15
C ARG A 105 17.28 32.79 11.96
N GLY A 106 17.40 34.12 12.01
CA GLY A 106 17.87 34.94 10.89
C GLY A 106 16.90 34.95 9.70
N LYS A 107 15.59 34.92 9.94
CA LYS A 107 14.51 34.78 8.95
C LYS A 107 13.52 35.95 8.96
N VAL A 108 13.99 37.14 9.30
CA VAL A 108 13.14 38.34 9.49
C VAL A 108 12.52 38.85 8.19
N GLU A 109 13.12 38.53 7.03
CA GLU A 109 12.68 39.02 5.71
C GLU A 109 11.24 38.60 5.37
N GLU A 110 10.78 37.47 5.90
CA GLU A 110 9.45 36.90 5.65
C GLU A 110 8.45 37.17 6.80
N TYR A 111 8.81 38.04 7.76
CA TYR A 111 7.91 38.40 8.87
C TYR A 111 6.54 38.92 8.40
N GLU A 112 6.49 39.63 7.27
CA GLU A 112 5.23 40.14 6.71
C GLU A 112 4.20 39.04 6.40
N LEU A 113 4.65 37.82 6.12
CA LEU A 113 3.78 36.66 5.89
C LEU A 113 3.14 36.19 7.20
N PHE A 114 3.89 36.18 8.30
CA PHE A 114 3.45 35.62 9.58
C PHE A 114 2.95 36.65 10.60
N LYS A 115 3.06 37.96 10.32
CA LYS A 115 2.71 39.05 11.25
C LYS A 115 1.32 38.99 11.86
N GLN A 116 0.38 38.30 11.22
CA GLN A 116 -0.99 38.16 11.73
C GLN A 116 -1.05 37.27 12.97
N LEU A 117 -0.09 36.36 13.13
CA LEU A 117 0.03 35.48 14.29
C LEU A 117 0.40 36.26 15.57
N ASP A 118 1.09 37.41 15.45
CA ASP A 118 1.34 38.32 16.59
C ASP A 118 0.08 39.05 17.08
N SER A 119 -1.10 38.84 16.47
CA SER A 119 -2.32 39.58 16.81
C SER A 119 -2.83 39.30 18.24
N ASP A 120 -2.56 38.11 18.79
CA ASP A 120 -2.90 37.76 20.16
C ASP A 120 -1.74 37.98 21.16
N GLY A 121 -0.58 38.43 20.66
CA GLY A 121 0.63 38.70 21.44
C GLY A 121 1.30 37.45 22.01
N LEU A 122 0.97 36.26 21.49
CA LEU A 122 1.53 34.97 21.91
C LEU A 122 2.10 34.22 20.70
N ILE A 123 3.05 33.33 20.94
CA ILE A 123 3.49 32.35 19.95
C ILE A 123 3.21 30.94 20.46
N GLN A 124 2.29 30.25 19.81
CA GLN A 124 1.83 28.92 20.17
C GLN A 124 2.77 27.85 19.60
N ALA A 125 2.50 26.58 19.94
CA ALA A 125 3.26 25.47 19.36
C ALA A 125 2.95 25.30 17.86
N SER A 126 1.68 25.46 17.48
CA SER A 126 1.22 25.38 16.09
C SER A 126 1.79 26.50 15.21
N ASP A 127 1.91 27.72 15.73
CA ASP A 127 2.54 28.83 15.00
C ASP A 127 4.00 28.51 14.66
N ARG A 128 4.74 27.99 15.65
CA ARG A 128 6.13 27.56 15.46
C ARG A 128 6.24 26.41 14.48
N GLU A 129 5.35 25.43 14.58
CA GLU A 129 5.30 24.30 13.66
C GLU A 129 5.04 24.73 12.22
N LEU A 130 4.08 25.64 11.99
CA LEU A 130 3.81 26.22 10.67
C LEU A 130 5.04 26.93 10.11
N ILE A 131 5.67 27.79 10.92
CA ILE A 131 6.84 28.56 10.53
C ILE A 131 8.00 27.62 10.20
N ASP A 132 8.29 26.66 11.08
CA ASP A 132 9.37 25.69 10.89
C ASP A 132 9.13 24.82 9.65
N TYR A 133 7.89 24.37 9.42
CA TYR A 133 7.51 23.63 8.22
C TYR A 133 7.69 24.46 6.94
N TYR A 134 7.21 25.71 6.92
CA TYR A 134 7.39 26.59 5.77
C TYR A 134 8.89 26.74 5.43
N TYR A 135 9.76 26.85 6.43
CA TYR A 135 11.20 26.94 6.23
C TYR A 135 11.91 25.63 5.89
N SER A 136 11.32 24.48 6.18
CA SER A 136 11.83 23.20 5.66
C SER A 136 11.59 23.04 4.16
N LEU A 137 10.62 23.75 3.58
CA LEU A 137 10.37 23.70 2.15
C LEU A 137 11.53 24.32 1.34
N PRO A 138 11.87 23.74 0.17
CA PRO A 138 12.82 24.34 -0.75
C PRO A 138 12.41 25.75 -1.19
N ALA A 139 13.41 26.58 -1.53
CA ALA A 139 13.20 28.00 -1.80
C ALA A 139 12.24 28.29 -2.97
N GLU A 140 12.15 27.38 -3.93
CA GLU A 140 11.23 27.47 -5.08
C GLU A 140 9.76 27.38 -4.66
N TYR A 141 9.44 26.48 -3.72
CA TYR A 141 8.08 26.33 -3.17
C TYR A 141 7.72 27.45 -2.21
N ARG A 142 8.67 27.95 -1.41
CA ARG A 142 8.44 29.15 -0.58
C ARG A 142 8.12 30.40 -1.40
N SER A 143 8.62 30.47 -2.63
CA SER A 143 8.38 31.57 -3.57
C SER A 143 7.17 31.33 -4.50
N ASN A 144 6.54 30.15 -4.41
CA ASN A 144 5.41 29.78 -5.25
C ASN A 144 4.15 30.55 -4.79
N SER A 145 3.43 31.14 -5.76
CA SER A 145 2.26 31.97 -5.47
C SER A 145 1.10 31.22 -4.81
N ASP A 146 0.95 29.92 -5.08
CA ASP A 146 -0.15 29.13 -4.53
C ASP A 146 0.16 28.67 -3.11
N VAL A 147 1.41 28.28 -2.83
CA VAL A 147 1.90 28.04 -1.46
C VAL A 147 1.74 29.29 -0.60
N LEU A 148 2.15 30.46 -1.11
CA LEU A 148 1.98 31.72 -0.38
C LEU A 148 0.53 32.02 -0.06
N LYS A 149 -0.41 31.81 -1.00
CA LYS A 149 -1.85 31.98 -0.73
C LYS A 149 -2.36 31.01 0.33
N LEU A 150 -1.91 29.76 0.31
CA LEU A 150 -2.29 28.76 1.32
C LEU A 150 -1.81 29.19 2.70
N VAL A 151 -0.54 29.60 2.82
CA VAL A 151 0.00 30.10 4.10
C VAL A 151 -0.72 31.36 4.54
N GLU A 152 -0.95 32.33 3.64
CA GLU A 152 -1.71 33.56 3.92
C GLU A 152 -3.13 33.25 4.43
N GLN A 153 -3.79 32.23 3.88
CA GLN A 153 -5.11 31.79 4.34
C GLN A 153 -5.05 31.23 5.76
N VAL A 154 -4.08 30.35 6.04
CA VAL A 154 -3.90 29.74 7.36
C VAL A 154 -3.58 30.79 8.42
N VAL A 155 -2.76 31.80 8.11
CA VAL A 155 -2.43 32.84 9.10
C VAL A 155 -3.49 33.95 9.19
N SER A 156 -4.53 33.94 8.33
CA SER A 156 -5.42 35.10 8.12
C SER A 156 -6.30 35.48 9.32
N ASP A 157 -6.59 34.54 10.20
CA ASP A 157 -7.39 34.77 11.41
C ASP A 157 -6.51 34.93 12.66
N GLY A 158 -5.19 34.90 12.49
CA GLY A 158 -4.20 35.01 13.55
C GLY A 158 -4.07 33.77 14.42
N ARG A 159 -4.61 32.60 14.02
CA ARG A 159 -4.50 31.35 14.76
C ARG A 159 -4.17 30.21 13.80
N VAL A 160 -3.35 29.28 14.28
CA VAL A 160 -3.04 28.05 13.51
C VAL A 160 -3.56 26.84 14.26
N SER A 161 -4.42 26.07 13.61
CA SER A 161 -4.88 24.76 14.08
C SER A 161 -4.04 23.62 13.53
N GLY A 162 -4.06 22.47 14.22
CA GLY A 162 -3.37 21.27 13.73
C GLY A 162 -3.95 20.71 12.42
N GLU A 163 -5.24 20.92 12.16
CA GLU A 163 -5.89 20.52 10.90
C GLU A 163 -5.35 21.35 9.72
N GLU A 164 -5.18 22.65 9.89
CA GLU A 164 -4.60 23.53 8.87
C GLU A 164 -3.14 23.20 8.57
N ILE A 165 -2.36 22.86 9.59
CA ILE A 165 -0.98 22.40 9.41
C ILE A 165 -0.97 21.07 8.63
N SER A 166 -1.85 20.13 8.97
CA SER A 166 -1.95 18.85 8.26
C SER A 166 -2.25 19.07 6.78
N LEU A 167 -3.16 19.98 6.43
CA LEU A 167 -3.49 20.32 5.05
C LEU A 167 -2.36 21.07 4.31
N LEU A 168 -1.45 21.71 5.03
CA LEU A 168 -0.28 22.36 4.44
C LEU A 168 0.87 21.38 4.19
N LYS A 169 0.88 20.23 4.87
CA LYS A 169 1.91 19.19 4.74
C LYS A 169 1.70 18.26 3.56
N ASP A 170 0.50 18.20 3.01
CA ASP A 170 0.08 17.32 1.92
C ASP A 170 -0.94 18.12 1.07
N TRP A 171 -0.48 18.73 -0.02
CA TRP A 171 -1.26 19.74 -0.74
C TRP A 171 -2.31 19.13 -1.69
N ASP A 172 -2.00 18.01 -2.33
CA ASP A 172 -2.93 17.28 -3.21
C ASP A 172 -3.75 16.23 -2.47
N ARG A 173 -3.36 15.85 -1.24
CA ARG A 173 -4.12 15.03 -0.29
C ARG A 173 -4.17 13.56 -0.65
N ASP A 174 -3.11 13.09 -1.26
CA ASP A 174 -2.95 11.70 -1.66
C ASP A 174 -2.40 10.82 -0.52
N GLY A 175 -1.94 11.46 0.57
CA GLY A 175 -1.39 10.83 1.77
C GLY A 175 0.15 10.81 1.84
N LEU A 176 0.85 11.39 0.87
CA LEU A 176 2.30 11.61 0.87
C LEU A 176 2.59 13.06 1.29
N GLU A 177 3.52 13.26 2.23
CA GLU A 177 3.88 14.63 2.64
C GLU A 177 4.73 15.31 1.57
N ASN A 178 4.45 16.58 1.26
CA ASN A 178 5.14 17.37 0.24
C ASN A 178 6.67 17.32 0.37
N ILE A 179 7.20 17.27 1.60
CA ILE A 179 8.65 17.19 1.82
C ILE A 179 9.21 15.84 1.34
N LEU A 180 8.50 14.74 1.57
CA LEU A 180 8.88 13.41 1.09
C LEU A 180 8.79 13.34 -0.43
N GLU A 181 7.72 13.88 -1.00
CA GLU A 181 7.56 14.01 -2.45
C GLU A 181 8.73 14.74 -3.09
N ILE A 182 9.14 15.88 -2.53
CA ILE A 182 10.21 16.69 -3.11
C ILE A 182 11.59 16.05 -2.88
N GLU A 183 11.89 15.63 -1.65
CA GLU A 183 13.26 15.23 -1.25
C GLU A 183 13.58 13.75 -1.51
N GLU A 184 12.59 12.86 -1.44
CA GLU A 184 12.78 11.41 -1.48
C GLU A 184 12.22 10.77 -2.76
N TYR A 185 10.94 11.00 -3.06
CA TYR A 185 10.24 10.32 -4.16
C TYR A 185 10.33 11.06 -5.50
N HIS A 186 10.65 12.35 -5.45
CA HIS A 186 10.74 13.25 -6.61
C HIS A 186 9.44 13.33 -7.43
N THR A 187 8.30 13.26 -6.74
CA THR A 187 6.96 13.44 -7.27
C THR A 187 6.54 14.92 -7.27
N ASN A 188 5.39 15.22 -7.87
CA ASN A 188 4.83 16.56 -7.92
C ASN A 188 3.85 16.78 -6.77
N PRO A 189 4.19 17.60 -5.75
CA PRO A 189 3.37 17.81 -4.54
C PRO A 189 2.06 18.57 -4.76
N PHE A 190 1.61 18.69 -6.00
CA PHE A 190 0.33 19.32 -6.36
C PHE A 190 -0.53 18.41 -7.23
N GLU A 191 -0.08 17.19 -7.50
CA GLU A 191 -0.74 16.21 -8.36
C GLU A 191 -0.76 14.88 -7.63
N GLU A 192 -1.96 14.42 -7.25
CA GLU A 192 -2.13 13.14 -6.53
C GLU A 192 -1.51 11.92 -7.24
N ASP A 193 -1.29 12.01 -8.56
CA ASP A 193 -0.81 10.95 -9.45
C ASP A 193 0.21 11.58 -10.41
N THR A 194 1.50 11.48 -10.08
CA THR A 194 2.57 12.19 -10.80
C THR A 194 2.79 11.63 -12.20
N ASP A 195 2.64 10.32 -12.38
CA ASP A 195 2.95 9.65 -13.65
C ASP A 195 1.72 9.37 -14.53
N GLY A 196 0.51 9.52 -13.96
CA GLY A 196 -0.77 9.51 -14.64
C GLY A 196 -1.31 8.11 -14.93
N ASP A 197 -0.92 7.09 -14.17
CA ASP A 197 -1.34 5.71 -14.37
C ASP A 197 -2.66 5.34 -13.66
N GLY A 198 -3.15 6.21 -12.77
CA GLY A 198 -4.36 6.04 -11.97
C GLY A 198 -4.14 5.54 -10.54
N LEU A 199 -2.90 5.33 -10.10
CA LEU A 199 -2.50 5.21 -8.70
C LEU A 199 -2.11 6.59 -8.18
N SER A 200 -2.15 6.75 -6.86
CA SER A 200 -1.65 8.00 -6.26
C SER A 200 -0.27 7.78 -5.69
N ASP A 201 0.56 8.82 -5.66
CA ASP A 201 1.96 8.70 -5.25
C ASP A 201 2.06 8.12 -3.83
N GLY A 202 1.24 8.62 -2.90
CA GLY A 202 1.13 8.12 -1.53
C GLY A 202 0.65 6.67 -1.43
N PHE A 203 -0.22 6.23 -2.34
CA PHE A 203 -0.67 4.85 -2.40
C PHE A 203 0.41 3.91 -2.96
N GLU A 204 1.16 4.35 -3.96
CA GLU A 204 2.29 3.62 -4.52
C GLU A 204 3.41 3.45 -3.51
N VAL A 205 3.70 4.47 -2.71
CA VAL A 205 4.63 4.38 -1.58
C VAL A 205 4.17 3.33 -0.54
N ASP A 206 2.87 3.25 -0.24
CA ASP A 206 2.30 2.19 0.63
C ASP A 206 2.44 0.79 0.01
N LEU A 207 2.35 0.69 -1.32
CA LEU A 207 2.57 -0.57 -2.05
C LEU A 207 4.06 -0.92 -2.19
N GLY A 208 4.96 0.06 -2.10
CA GLY A 208 6.38 -0.07 -2.37
C GLY A 208 6.74 -0.04 -3.85
N THR A 209 5.89 0.56 -4.69
CA THR A 209 6.15 0.84 -6.12
C THR A 209 6.82 2.21 -6.32
N GLU A 210 7.17 2.57 -7.55
CA GLU A 210 7.87 3.82 -7.88
C GLU A 210 6.87 4.88 -8.40
N PRO A 211 6.49 5.92 -7.64
CA PRO A 211 5.43 6.88 -8.00
C PRO A 211 5.76 7.85 -9.14
N THR A 212 6.87 7.61 -9.83
CA THR A 212 7.29 8.42 -10.99
C THR A 212 7.39 7.58 -12.25
N ARG A 213 6.96 6.32 -12.17
CA ARG A 213 7.07 5.34 -13.22
C ARG A 213 5.73 4.62 -13.33
N PRO A 214 4.98 4.86 -14.43
CA PRO A 214 3.64 4.30 -14.58
C PRO A 214 3.65 2.80 -14.33
N ASP A 215 2.68 2.32 -13.56
CA ASP A 215 2.33 0.91 -13.33
C ASP A 215 0.83 0.62 -13.71
N PRO A 216 0.35 1.00 -14.92
CA PRO A 216 -1.06 0.88 -15.32
C PRO A 216 -1.65 -0.53 -15.22
N ASN A 217 -0.83 -1.60 -15.29
CA ASN A 217 -1.28 -2.96 -15.06
C ASN A 217 -1.74 -3.18 -13.60
N VAL A 218 -1.01 -2.65 -12.63
CA VAL A 218 -1.33 -2.71 -11.19
C VAL A 218 -2.57 -1.87 -10.90
N ALA A 219 -2.61 -0.64 -11.42
CA ALA A 219 -3.77 0.24 -11.32
C ALA A 219 -5.06 -0.47 -11.79
N TYR A 220 -4.97 -1.10 -12.97
CA TYR A 220 -6.09 -1.79 -13.59
C TYR A 220 -6.64 -2.95 -12.74
N VAL A 221 -5.79 -3.83 -12.23
CA VAL A 221 -6.26 -5.00 -11.46
C VAL A 221 -6.78 -4.62 -10.08
N LEU A 222 -6.25 -3.56 -9.46
CA LEU A 222 -6.74 -3.04 -8.19
C LEU A 222 -8.13 -2.44 -8.33
N GLU A 223 -8.38 -1.67 -9.40
CA GLU A 223 -9.72 -1.17 -9.73
C GLU A 223 -10.73 -2.32 -9.87
N LYS A 224 -10.28 -3.46 -10.40
CA LYS A 224 -11.08 -4.68 -10.59
C LYS A 224 -11.24 -5.52 -9.32
N GLY A 225 -10.58 -5.15 -8.22
CA GLY A 225 -10.68 -5.82 -6.93
C GLY A 225 -9.76 -7.02 -6.74
N LEU A 226 -8.66 -7.12 -7.51
CA LEU A 226 -7.62 -8.11 -7.22
C LEU A 226 -6.98 -7.82 -5.85
N ALA A 227 -6.76 -8.86 -5.05
CA ALA A 227 -6.11 -8.71 -3.76
C ALA A 227 -4.62 -8.34 -3.90
N ARG A 228 -4.13 -7.47 -3.00
CA ARG A 228 -2.74 -6.98 -2.99
C ARG A 228 -1.69 -8.11 -3.01
N GLU A 229 -1.99 -9.26 -2.41
CA GLU A 229 -1.07 -10.41 -2.39
C GLU A 229 -0.81 -11.05 -3.75
N TYR A 230 -1.58 -10.70 -4.79
CA TYR A 230 -1.44 -11.22 -6.15
C TYR A 230 -0.89 -10.20 -7.15
N LEU A 231 -0.51 -8.99 -6.72
CA LEU A 231 0.00 -7.94 -7.62
C LEU A 231 1.29 -8.34 -8.33
N TYR A 232 2.13 -9.16 -7.69
CA TYR A 232 3.35 -9.72 -8.29
C TYR A 232 3.13 -10.54 -9.57
N LEU A 233 1.87 -10.92 -9.88
CA LEU A 233 1.52 -11.56 -11.14
C LEU A 233 1.49 -10.56 -12.31
N VAL A 234 1.22 -9.28 -12.06
CA VAL A 234 1.01 -8.26 -13.08
C VAL A 234 2.04 -7.14 -13.05
N GLU A 235 2.69 -6.88 -11.90
CA GLU A 235 3.84 -5.97 -11.80
C GLU A 235 4.92 -6.24 -12.86
N PRO A 236 5.29 -7.49 -13.19
CA PRO A 236 6.30 -7.73 -14.21
C PRO A 236 5.91 -7.23 -15.61
N LEU A 237 4.60 -7.18 -15.92
CA LEU A 237 4.09 -6.76 -17.22
C LEU A 237 4.31 -5.27 -17.46
N ASP A 238 4.46 -4.48 -16.40
CA ASP A 238 4.61 -3.04 -16.50
C ASP A 238 6.04 -2.58 -16.85
N ALA A 239 6.82 -3.44 -17.50
CA ALA A 239 8.21 -3.16 -17.81
C ALA A 239 8.41 -1.93 -18.72
N ASP A 240 7.40 -1.57 -19.51
CA ASP A 240 7.43 -0.45 -20.45
C ASP A 240 6.51 0.73 -20.08
N GLY A 241 5.83 0.68 -18.93
CA GLY A 241 4.91 1.73 -18.47
C GLY A 241 3.59 1.81 -19.25
N LEU A 242 3.26 0.80 -20.08
CA LEU A 242 2.08 0.83 -20.94
C LEU A 242 1.33 -0.50 -20.92
N MET A 243 0.09 -0.49 -20.44
CA MET A 243 -0.76 -1.67 -20.54
C MET A 243 -1.21 -1.95 -21.99
N GLN A 244 -0.66 -2.99 -22.61
CA GLN A 244 -1.02 -3.39 -23.97
C GLN A 244 -2.30 -4.24 -24.00
N HIS A 245 -2.77 -4.60 -25.20
CA HIS A 245 -4.01 -5.37 -25.34
C HIS A 245 -3.89 -6.76 -24.69
N GLU A 246 -2.79 -7.44 -24.97
CA GLU A 246 -2.50 -8.77 -24.48
C GLU A 246 -2.40 -8.81 -22.94
N GLU A 247 -1.67 -7.87 -22.35
CA GLU A 247 -1.54 -7.72 -20.89
C GLU A 247 -2.89 -7.46 -20.23
N LYS A 248 -3.71 -6.58 -20.81
CA LYS A 248 -5.06 -6.34 -20.30
C LYS A 248 -5.91 -7.60 -20.28
N VAL A 249 -5.84 -8.43 -21.33
CA VAL A 249 -6.56 -9.70 -21.38
C VAL A 249 -6.00 -10.68 -20.35
N PHE A 250 -4.69 -10.71 -20.13
CA PHE A 250 -4.06 -11.49 -19.07
C PHE A 250 -4.55 -11.05 -17.68
N ASN A 251 -4.57 -9.74 -17.41
CA ASN A 251 -5.07 -9.16 -16.17
C ASN A 251 -6.54 -9.53 -15.93
N ASP A 252 -7.39 -9.47 -16.96
CA ASP A 252 -8.78 -9.92 -16.89
C ASP A 252 -8.87 -11.42 -16.52
N LEU A 253 -7.98 -12.27 -17.04
CA LEU A 253 -7.90 -13.70 -16.69
C LEU A 253 -7.46 -13.93 -15.23
N VAL A 254 -6.47 -13.18 -14.75
CA VAL A 254 -5.99 -13.25 -13.36
C VAL A 254 -7.13 -12.86 -12.40
N VAL A 255 -7.78 -11.72 -12.66
CA VAL A 255 -8.93 -11.26 -11.87
C VAL A 255 -10.07 -12.28 -11.89
N ALA A 256 -10.41 -12.83 -13.06
CA ALA A 256 -11.49 -13.80 -13.20
C ALA A 256 -11.21 -15.14 -12.50
N SER A 257 -9.93 -15.46 -12.23
CA SER A 257 -9.54 -16.70 -11.56
C SER A 257 -10.01 -16.74 -10.10
N GLY A 258 -10.09 -15.60 -9.40
CA GLY A 258 -10.67 -15.49 -8.06
C GLY A 258 -10.16 -16.55 -7.08
N ASP A 259 -11.07 -17.35 -6.52
CA ASP A 259 -10.74 -18.44 -5.57
C ASP A 259 -9.75 -19.48 -6.14
N LEU A 260 -9.61 -19.59 -7.47
CA LEU A 260 -8.66 -20.50 -8.10
C LEU A 260 -7.21 -20.07 -7.87
N LEU A 261 -6.94 -18.80 -7.53
CA LEU A 261 -5.58 -18.33 -7.21
C LEU A 261 -5.03 -18.96 -5.92
N ALA A 262 -5.88 -19.60 -5.10
CA ALA A 262 -5.43 -20.44 -3.99
C ALA A 262 -4.75 -21.75 -4.44
N ILE A 263 -4.85 -22.10 -5.72
CA ILE A 263 -4.20 -23.29 -6.31
C ILE A 263 -2.77 -22.93 -6.71
N GLN A 264 -1.78 -23.45 -5.95
CA GLN A 264 -0.36 -23.10 -6.12
C GLN A 264 0.15 -23.37 -7.53
N THR A 265 -0.25 -24.49 -8.14
CA THR A 265 0.14 -24.85 -9.50
C THR A 265 -0.35 -23.83 -10.53
N LEU A 266 -1.58 -23.32 -10.36
CA LEU A 266 -2.11 -22.26 -11.23
C LEU A 266 -1.35 -20.96 -11.02
N LEU A 267 -1.12 -20.61 -9.75
CA LEU A 267 -0.42 -19.39 -9.37
C LEU A 267 1.01 -19.35 -9.93
N ASP A 268 1.75 -20.45 -9.75
CA ASP A 268 3.11 -20.61 -10.30
C ASP A 268 3.11 -20.59 -11.82
N TYR A 269 2.10 -21.18 -12.45
CA TYR A 269 1.95 -21.17 -13.90
C TYR A 269 1.77 -19.75 -14.43
N LEU A 270 0.82 -18.98 -13.88
CA LEU A 270 0.55 -17.61 -14.29
C LEU A 270 1.75 -16.70 -14.04
N TYR A 271 2.41 -16.82 -12.89
CA TYR A 271 3.63 -16.07 -12.61
C TYR A 271 4.73 -16.37 -13.64
N ASN A 272 4.94 -17.64 -14.00
CA ASN A 272 5.94 -17.99 -15.01
C ASN A 272 5.59 -17.45 -16.41
N LYS A 273 4.31 -17.14 -16.68
CA LYS A 273 3.88 -16.51 -17.93
C LYS A 273 4.14 -15.01 -17.95
N SER A 274 3.95 -14.32 -16.84
CA SER A 274 4.17 -12.86 -16.80
C SER A 274 5.60 -12.45 -16.47
N ARG A 275 6.43 -13.33 -15.91
CA ARG A 275 7.74 -12.98 -15.33
C ARG A 275 8.72 -12.31 -16.30
N ASP A 276 8.67 -12.59 -17.60
CA ASP A 276 9.55 -11.92 -18.58
C ASP A 276 9.06 -10.53 -18.98
N GLY A 277 7.89 -10.13 -18.48
CA GLY A 277 7.31 -8.80 -18.64
C GLY A 277 6.62 -8.58 -19.99
N GLU A 278 6.44 -9.63 -20.78
CA GLU A 278 5.71 -9.56 -22.04
C GLU A 278 4.73 -10.74 -22.10
N ILE A 279 3.50 -10.51 -22.58
CA ILE A 279 2.53 -11.59 -22.77
C ILE A 279 2.22 -11.75 -24.25
N THR A 280 2.56 -12.91 -24.80
CA THR A 280 2.23 -13.21 -26.20
C THR A 280 0.81 -13.76 -26.36
N ASN A 281 0.25 -13.62 -27.57
CA ASN A 281 -1.05 -14.22 -27.92
C ASN A 281 -1.09 -15.75 -27.73
N GLU A 282 0.05 -16.44 -27.92
CA GLU A 282 0.17 -17.87 -27.68
C GLU A 282 0.09 -18.19 -26.17
N GLU A 283 0.76 -17.40 -25.34
CA GLU A 283 0.73 -17.57 -23.88
C GLU A 283 -0.63 -17.25 -23.29
N LEU A 284 -1.33 -16.23 -23.81
CA LEU A 284 -2.72 -15.96 -23.43
C LEU A 284 -3.64 -17.14 -23.74
N SER A 285 -3.51 -17.70 -24.94
CA SER A 285 -4.27 -18.88 -25.33
C SER A 285 -4.01 -20.03 -24.37
N TYR A 286 -2.73 -20.26 -24.02
CA TYR A 286 -2.36 -21.32 -23.10
C TYR A 286 -2.83 -21.09 -21.66
N ALA A 287 -2.72 -19.85 -21.15
CA ALA A 287 -3.23 -19.47 -19.84
C ALA A 287 -4.75 -19.63 -19.76
N SER A 288 -5.47 -19.18 -20.79
CA SER A 288 -6.93 -19.32 -20.87
C SER A 288 -7.35 -20.79 -20.86
N ASN A 289 -6.73 -21.64 -21.69
CA ASN A 289 -7.01 -23.08 -21.71
C ASN A 289 -6.72 -23.72 -20.34
N PHE A 290 -5.60 -23.35 -19.72
CA PHE A 290 -5.22 -23.90 -18.43
C PHE A 290 -6.16 -23.47 -17.30
N ILE A 291 -6.55 -22.19 -17.24
CA ILE A 291 -7.54 -21.69 -16.27
C ILE A 291 -8.87 -22.40 -16.45
N ASN A 292 -9.32 -22.60 -17.69
CA ASN A 292 -10.59 -23.28 -17.98
C ASN A 292 -10.60 -24.73 -17.47
N ILE A 293 -9.51 -25.47 -17.70
CA ILE A 293 -9.41 -26.85 -17.20
C ILE A 293 -9.30 -26.90 -15.68
N VAL A 294 -8.53 -25.99 -15.06
CA VAL A 294 -8.43 -25.90 -13.59
C VAL A 294 -9.76 -25.54 -12.95
N ASN A 295 -10.51 -24.60 -13.54
CA ASN A 295 -11.85 -24.25 -13.08
C ASN A 295 -12.81 -25.46 -13.15
N THR A 296 -12.76 -26.21 -14.25
CA THR A 296 -13.54 -27.44 -14.41
C THR A 296 -13.18 -28.45 -13.32
N ILE A 297 -11.89 -28.69 -13.12
CA ILE A 297 -11.38 -29.60 -12.08
C ILE A 297 -11.86 -29.17 -10.70
N TYR A 298 -11.67 -27.90 -10.35
CA TYR A 298 -12.08 -27.33 -9.06
C TYR A 298 -13.58 -27.52 -8.83
N SER A 299 -14.41 -27.28 -9.85
CA SER A 299 -15.87 -27.42 -9.76
C SER A 299 -16.30 -28.86 -9.44
N VAL A 300 -15.61 -29.86 -10.01
CA VAL A 300 -15.86 -31.29 -9.79
C VAL A 300 -15.39 -31.69 -8.39
N ILE A 301 -14.14 -31.37 -8.02
CA ILE A 301 -13.56 -31.73 -6.73
C ILE A 301 -14.34 -31.09 -5.58
N LYS A 302 -14.80 -29.85 -5.74
CA LYS A 302 -15.62 -29.15 -4.73
C LYS A 302 -16.89 -29.93 -4.37
N GLN A 303 -17.48 -30.65 -5.32
CA GLN A 303 -18.69 -31.46 -5.13
C GLN A 303 -18.40 -32.90 -4.67
N GLU A 304 -17.17 -33.39 -4.85
CA GLU A 304 -16.80 -34.78 -4.60
C GLU A 304 -16.59 -35.08 -3.11
N GLU A 305 -17.52 -35.76 -2.43
CA GLU A 305 -17.48 -36.01 -0.98
C GLU A 305 -16.18 -36.65 -0.48
N LYS A 306 -15.52 -37.45 -1.32
CA LYS A 306 -14.27 -38.14 -0.97
C LYS A 306 -13.01 -37.27 -1.03
N ALA A 307 -13.08 -36.10 -1.65
CA ALA A 307 -11.98 -35.17 -1.67
C ALA A 307 -11.83 -34.47 -0.31
N LEU A 308 -10.82 -34.88 0.47
CA LEU A 308 -10.61 -34.43 1.85
C LEU A 308 -10.00 -33.02 1.91
N ASP A 309 -9.08 -32.73 0.99
CA ASP A 309 -8.43 -31.43 0.84
C ASP A 309 -8.76 -30.89 -0.56
N LYS A 310 -9.85 -30.13 -0.67
CA LYS A 310 -10.36 -29.65 -1.97
C LYS A 310 -9.35 -28.84 -2.76
N VAL A 311 -8.61 -27.96 -2.07
CA VAL A 311 -7.61 -27.08 -2.66
C VAL A 311 -6.39 -27.92 -3.05
N GLY A 312 -5.88 -28.76 -2.14
CA GLY A 312 -4.75 -29.63 -2.44
C GLY A 312 -5.06 -30.66 -3.54
N ASP A 313 -6.23 -31.27 -3.56
CA ASP A 313 -6.63 -32.23 -4.59
C ASP A 313 -6.75 -31.56 -5.96
N THR A 314 -7.28 -30.33 -5.99
CA THR A 314 -7.31 -29.50 -7.20
C THR A 314 -5.90 -29.12 -7.66
N ASP A 315 -5.00 -28.77 -6.74
CA ASP A 315 -3.61 -28.46 -7.04
C ASP A 315 -2.86 -29.64 -7.66
N TYR A 316 -3.03 -30.83 -7.08
CA TYR A 316 -2.46 -32.06 -7.64
C TYR A 316 -3.06 -32.40 -9.02
N ALA A 317 -4.38 -32.24 -9.19
CA ALA A 317 -5.05 -32.42 -10.47
C ALA A 317 -4.54 -31.43 -11.54
N ALA A 318 -4.31 -30.16 -11.15
CA ALA A 318 -3.75 -29.13 -12.03
C ALA A 318 -2.31 -29.49 -12.46
N THR A 319 -1.50 -30.06 -11.56
CA THR A 319 -0.15 -30.57 -11.89
C THR A 319 -0.24 -31.66 -12.95
N LEU A 320 -1.11 -32.66 -12.78
CA LEU A 320 -1.32 -33.71 -13.77
C LEU A 320 -1.78 -33.13 -15.12
N ALA A 321 -2.65 -32.10 -15.10
CA ALA A 321 -3.11 -31.46 -16.33
C ALA A 321 -1.96 -30.80 -17.11
N LEU A 322 -1.02 -30.14 -16.43
CA LEU A 322 0.18 -29.57 -17.06
C LEU A 322 1.11 -30.64 -17.62
N GLU A 323 1.37 -31.72 -16.87
CA GLU A 323 2.21 -32.82 -17.34
C GLU A 323 1.65 -33.48 -18.62
N LEU A 324 0.33 -33.46 -18.77
CA LEU A 324 -0.37 -33.97 -19.94
C LEU A 324 -0.46 -32.94 -21.08
N GLY A 325 -0.05 -31.70 -20.86
CA GLY A 325 -0.02 -30.62 -21.86
C GLY A 325 -1.37 -29.97 -22.14
N PHE A 326 -2.28 -29.96 -21.17
CA PHE A 326 -3.63 -29.38 -21.34
C PHE A 326 -3.67 -27.86 -21.37
N ASP A 327 -2.56 -27.18 -21.09
CA ASP A 327 -2.40 -25.77 -21.39
C ASP A 327 -2.45 -25.50 -22.91
N LYS A 328 -2.06 -26.46 -23.75
CA LYS A 328 -1.92 -26.24 -25.21
C LYS A 328 -3.14 -26.63 -26.03
N VAL A 329 -4.20 -27.14 -25.39
CA VAL A 329 -5.39 -27.63 -26.08
C VAL A 329 -6.66 -27.19 -25.35
N GLU A 330 -7.72 -26.96 -26.09
CA GLU A 330 -9.05 -26.71 -25.52
C GLU A 330 -9.61 -28.03 -24.99
N ALA A 331 -9.54 -28.22 -23.68
CA ALA A 331 -9.91 -29.49 -23.07
C ALA A 331 -11.43 -29.59 -22.81
N SER A 332 -12.04 -30.74 -23.15
CA SER A 332 -13.47 -30.99 -22.88
C SER A 332 -13.79 -31.02 -21.38
N GLU A 333 -15.04 -30.71 -21.00
CA GLU A 333 -15.52 -30.85 -19.62
C GLU A 333 -15.30 -32.26 -19.07
N ALA A 334 -15.54 -33.28 -19.91
CA ALA A 334 -15.27 -34.68 -19.58
C ALA A 334 -13.80 -34.94 -19.24
N THR A 335 -12.88 -34.24 -19.89
CA THR A 335 -11.45 -34.33 -19.58
C THR A 335 -11.14 -33.74 -18.21
N GLY A 336 -11.69 -32.57 -17.90
CA GLY A 336 -11.54 -31.97 -16.56
C GLY A 336 -12.10 -32.86 -15.46
N LYS A 337 -13.26 -33.46 -15.70
CA LYS A 337 -13.89 -34.42 -14.79
C LYS A 337 -13.03 -35.68 -14.61
N ALA A 338 -12.46 -36.22 -15.68
CA ALA A 338 -11.58 -37.39 -15.62
C ALA A 338 -10.34 -37.10 -14.77
N ILE A 339 -9.67 -35.97 -15.00
CA ILE A 339 -8.47 -35.57 -14.25
C ILE A 339 -8.81 -35.34 -12.77
N ALA A 340 -9.90 -34.62 -12.49
CA ALA A 340 -10.36 -34.34 -11.13
C ALA A 340 -10.61 -35.61 -10.31
N LEU A 341 -11.44 -36.52 -10.82
CA LEU A 341 -11.80 -37.75 -10.09
C LEU A 341 -10.60 -38.69 -9.96
N TYR A 342 -9.76 -38.78 -11.00
CA TYR A 342 -8.52 -39.53 -10.93
C TYR A 342 -7.57 -38.99 -9.85
N ALA A 343 -7.44 -37.67 -9.76
CA ALA A 343 -6.61 -37.01 -8.75
C ALA A 343 -7.09 -37.30 -7.33
N VAL A 344 -8.41 -37.24 -7.08
CA VAL A 344 -9.00 -37.62 -5.79
C VAL A 344 -8.72 -39.08 -5.46
N ALA A 345 -8.81 -39.97 -6.44
CA ALA A 345 -8.55 -41.40 -6.25
C ALA A 345 -7.08 -41.67 -5.86
N VAL A 346 -6.13 -40.99 -6.50
CA VAL A 346 -4.70 -41.16 -6.19
C VAL A 346 -4.32 -40.48 -4.89
N LYS A 347 -4.76 -39.23 -4.67
CA LYS A 347 -4.33 -38.41 -3.54
C LYS A 347 -5.12 -38.67 -2.27
N SER A 348 -6.45 -38.57 -2.34
CA SER A 348 -7.34 -38.75 -1.18
C SER A 348 -7.61 -40.22 -0.85
N GLU A 349 -7.72 -41.09 -1.85
CA GLU A 349 -7.92 -42.55 -1.63
C GLU A 349 -6.62 -43.38 -1.66
N VAL A 350 -5.47 -42.76 -1.94
CA VAL A 350 -4.14 -43.40 -1.89
C VAL A 350 -4.01 -44.56 -2.89
N LEU A 351 -4.66 -44.46 -4.05
CA LEU A 351 -4.46 -45.38 -5.17
C LEU A 351 -3.14 -45.05 -5.91
N PRO A 352 -2.49 -46.02 -6.59
CA PRO A 352 -1.22 -45.76 -7.24
C PRO A 352 -1.42 -44.92 -8.52
N GLU A 353 -0.53 -43.95 -8.68
CA GLU A 353 -0.46 -43.09 -9.86
C GLU A 353 0.03 -43.89 -11.09
N GLU A 354 -0.71 -43.79 -12.20
CA GLU A 354 -0.40 -44.40 -13.49
C GLU A 354 -0.63 -43.35 -14.60
N LEU A 355 0.30 -42.40 -14.76
CA LEU A 355 0.15 -41.25 -15.67
C LEU A 355 -0.13 -41.66 -17.12
N ASP A 356 0.51 -42.71 -17.63
CA ASP A 356 0.23 -43.24 -18.98
C ASP A 356 -1.22 -43.72 -19.14
N ALA A 357 -1.83 -44.19 -18.05
CA ALA A 357 -3.21 -44.64 -18.07
C ALA A 357 -4.18 -43.46 -18.08
N LEU A 358 -3.90 -42.44 -17.26
CA LEU A 358 -4.63 -41.18 -17.30
C LEU A 358 -4.52 -40.53 -18.68
N GLN A 359 -3.33 -40.50 -19.28
CA GLN A 359 -3.11 -39.95 -20.62
C GLN A 359 -3.96 -40.64 -21.69
N GLN A 360 -4.12 -41.96 -21.64
CA GLN A 360 -5.00 -42.66 -22.59
C GLN A 360 -6.48 -42.30 -22.35
N LEU A 361 -6.92 -42.27 -21.08
CA LEU A 361 -8.29 -41.90 -20.75
C LEU A 361 -8.60 -40.48 -21.22
N THR A 362 -7.74 -39.50 -20.91
CA THR A 362 -7.97 -38.10 -21.27
C THR A 362 -7.94 -37.88 -22.78
N ARG A 363 -7.17 -38.67 -23.55
CA ARG A 363 -7.29 -38.67 -25.02
C ARG A 363 -8.64 -39.19 -25.51
N CYS A 364 -9.20 -40.19 -24.83
CA CYS A 364 -10.51 -40.72 -25.17
C CYS A 364 -11.63 -39.71 -24.84
N THR A 365 -11.54 -38.98 -23.72
CA THR A 365 -12.53 -37.96 -23.33
C THR A 365 -12.58 -36.75 -24.26
N GLN A 366 -11.56 -36.56 -25.10
CA GLN A 366 -11.51 -35.51 -26.12
C GLN A 366 -12.27 -35.88 -27.41
N ILE A 367 -12.70 -37.13 -27.57
CA ILE A 367 -13.43 -37.56 -28.77
C ILE A 367 -14.87 -37.03 -28.72
N GLN A 368 -15.18 -36.06 -29.58
CA GLN A 368 -16.49 -35.44 -29.65
C GLN A 368 -17.63 -36.48 -29.81
N GLY A 369 -18.67 -36.36 -28.99
CA GLY A 369 -19.88 -37.20 -29.03
C GLY A 369 -19.78 -38.54 -28.30
N TYR A 370 -18.56 -39.02 -28.01
CA TYR A 370 -18.33 -40.29 -27.31
C TYR A 370 -17.62 -40.11 -25.96
N GLY A 371 -16.64 -39.19 -25.89
CA GLY A 371 -15.79 -38.98 -24.73
C GLY A 371 -16.56 -38.62 -23.45
N ASP A 372 -17.63 -37.85 -23.57
CA ASP A 372 -18.46 -37.42 -22.42
C ASP A 372 -19.09 -38.60 -21.67
N ARG A 373 -19.39 -39.70 -22.38
CA ARG A 373 -20.02 -40.89 -21.79
C ARG A 373 -19.04 -41.76 -21.00
N LEU A 374 -17.74 -41.58 -21.21
CA LEU A 374 -16.72 -42.35 -20.50
C LEU A 374 -16.67 -42.00 -19.01
N VAL A 375 -16.96 -40.75 -18.67
CA VAL A 375 -16.98 -40.27 -17.28
C VAL A 375 -18.39 -39.86 -16.85
N ASP A 376 -19.40 -40.45 -17.49
CA ASP A 376 -20.78 -40.37 -17.03
C ASP A 376 -21.00 -41.35 -15.88
N PHE A 377 -21.08 -40.80 -14.67
CA PHE A 377 -21.32 -41.53 -13.44
C PHE A 377 -22.77 -41.35 -12.98
N SER A 378 -23.69 -41.19 -13.93
CA SER A 378 -25.12 -41.27 -13.64
C SER A 378 -25.45 -42.64 -13.03
N PRO A 379 -26.28 -42.71 -11.97
CA PRO A 379 -26.58 -43.97 -11.30
C PRO A 379 -27.10 -45.02 -12.27
N ILE A 380 -26.54 -46.22 -12.20
CA ILE A 380 -27.02 -47.35 -13.00
C ILE A 380 -28.19 -47.97 -12.26
N ILE A 381 -29.38 -47.94 -12.87
CA ILE A 381 -30.60 -48.49 -12.28
C ILE A 381 -30.91 -49.84 -12.92
N PHE A 382 -30.93 -50.88 -12.10
CA PHE A 382 -31.42 -52.19 -12.50
C PHE A 382 -32.89 -52.33 -12.13
N HIS A 383 -33.73 -52.37 -13.15
CA HIS A 383 -35.16 -52.61 -12.96
C HIS A 383 -35.41 -54.10 -12.69
N SER A 384 -35.89 -54.41 -11.48
CA SER A 384 -36.25 -55.78 -11.13
C SER A 384 -37.67 -56.10 -11.56
N VAL A 385 -37.91 -57.36 -11.94
CA VAL A 385 -39.24 -57.87 -12.34
C VAL A 385 -40.25 -57.81 -11.18
N ASP A 386 -39.77 -57.80 -9.93
CA ASP A 386 -40.60 -57.65 -8.73
C ASP A 386 -40.87 -56.18 -8.33
N GLY A 387 -40.40 -55.21 -9.13
CA GLY A 387 -40.61 -53.79 -8.91
C GLY A 387 -39.69 -53.16 -7.85
N LYS A 388 -38.67 -53.88 -7.36
CA LYS A 388 -37.61 -53.33 -6.52
C LYS A 388 -36.39 -52.99 -7.35
N ASP A 389 -36.33 -51.75 -7.81
CA ASP A 389 -35.17 -51.27 -8.56
C ASP A 389 -33.94 -51.20 -7.65
N TYR A 390 -32.79 -51.64 -8.17
CA TYR A 390 -31.50 -51.53 -7.50
C TYR A 390 -30.72 -50.40 -8.16
N VAL A 391 -30.36 -49.39 -7.38
CA VAL A 391 -29.52 -48.27 -7.84
C VAL A 391 -28.09 -48.56 -7.43
N LEU A 392 -27.20 -48.61 -8.42
CA LEU A 392 -25.77 -48.63 -8.16
C LEU A 392 -25.31 -47.24 -7.77
N ASP A 393 -24.83 -47.11 -6.53
CA ASP A 393 -24.10 -45.94 -6.10
C ASP A 393 -22.68 -46.03 -6.64
N ILE A 394 -22.22 -44.96 -7.28
CA ILE A 394 -21.00 -44.99 -8.09
C ILE A 394 -19.87 -44.33 -7.31
N ASP A 395 -18.73 -45.01 -7.28
CA ASP A 395 -17.51 -44.49 -6.68
C ASP A 395 -16.72 -43.71 -7.73
N GLY A 396 -17.12 -42.46 -7.96
CA GLY A 396 -16.57 -41.61 -9.03
C GLY A 396 -15.04 -41.64 -9.12
N PRO A 397 -14.29 -41.36 -8.03
CA PRO A 397 -12.84 -41.43 -8.02
C PRO A 397 -12.27 -42.81 -8.37
N ARG A 398 -12.63 -43.84 -7.60
CA ARG A 398 -12.12 -45.21 -7.78
C ARG A 398 -12.44 -45.76 -9.17
N ASP A 399 -13.68 -45.56 -9.62
CA ASP A 399 -14.16 -46.10 -10.88
C ASP A 399 -13.53 -45.36 -12.07
N THR A 400 -13.26 -44.05 -11.95
CA THR A 400 -12.45 -43.30 -12.93
C THR A 400 -11.02 -43.86 -13.01
N TRP A 401 -10.39 -44.09 -11.86
CA TRP A 401 -9.05 -44.68 -11.80
C TRP A 401 -9.02 -46.09 -12.42
N MET A 402 -10.03 -46.92 -12.11
CA MET A 402 -10.18 -48.24 -12.72
C MET A 402 -10.35 -48.12 -14.23
N LEU A 403 -11.22 -47.25 -14.71
CA LEU A 403 -11.45 -47.02 -16.14
C LEU A 403 -10.16 -46.64 -16.87
N ALA A 404 -9.37 -45.71 -16.34
CA ALA A 404 -8.09 -45.31 -16.92
C ALA A 404 -7.16 -46.53 -17.11
N ARG A 405 -7.01 -47.35 -16.06
CA ARG A 405 -6.19 -48.56 -16.11
C ARG A 405 -6.70 -49.58 -17.11
N HIS A 406 -8.03 -49.75 -17.19
CA HIS A 406 -8.64 -50.68 -18.13
C HIS A 406 -8.31 -50.27 -19.57
N ILE A 407 -8.55 -49.00 -19.92
CA ILE A 407 -8.26 -48.45 -21.25
C ILE A 407 -6.78 -48.64 -21.60
N HIS A 408 -5.89 -48.32 -20.66
CA HIS A 408 -4.44 -48.47 -20.85
C HIS A 408 -4.03 -49.92 -21.10
N ARG A 409 -4.58 -50.86 -20.33
CA ARG A 409 -4.27 -52.29 -20.51
C ARG A 409 -4.80 -52.84 -21.83
N VAL A 410 -6.02 -52.47 -22.24
CA VAL A 410 -6.59 -52.84 -23.55
C VAL A 410 -5.66 -52.39 -24.68
N LYS A 411 -5.12 -51.17 -24.60
CA LYS A 411 -4.11 -50.67 -25.53
C LYS A 411 -2.84 -51.52 -25.52
N ARG A 412 -2.33 -51.87 -24.34
CA ARG A 412 -1.13 -52.73 -24.21
C ARG A 412 -1.33 -54.14 -24.74
N GLU A 413 -2.55 -54.66 -24.70
CA GLU A 413 -2.93 -55.95 -25.31
C GLU A 413 -3.09 -55.87 -26.84
N GLY A 414 -2.91 -54.68 -27.43
CA GLY A 414 -2.84 -54.47 -28.88
C GLY A 414 -4.13 -53.94 -29.50
N PHE A 415 -5.08 -53.44 -28.70
CA PHE A 415 -6.32 -52.86 -29.20
C PHE A 415 -6.42 -51.38 -28.82
N ASP A 416 -6.37 -50.47 -29.80
CA ASP A 416 -6.46 -49.04 -29.53
C ASP A 416 -7.91 -48.54 -29.54
N LEU A 417 -8.41 -48.18 -28.37
CA LEU A 417 -9.76 -47.67 -28.16
C LEU A 417 -10.01 -46.33 -28.85
N LEU A 418 -8.95 -45.55 -29.14
CA LEU A 418 -9.07 -44.28 -29.86
C LEU A 418 -9.53 -44.46 -31.32
N GLU A 419 -9.29 -45.63 -31.91
CA GLU A 419 -9.74 -45.96 -33.27
C GLU A 419 -11.19 -46.47 -33.30
N HIS A 420 -11.79 -46.73 -32.13
CA HIS A 420 -13.09 -47.37 -31.96
C HIS A 420 -13.96 -46.67 -30.89
N PRO A 421 -14.26 -45.37 -31.07
CA PRO A 421 -14.96 -44.56 -30.06
C PRO A 421 -16.40 -45.02 -29.79
N GLU A 422 -17.02 -45.76 -30.71
CA GLU A 422 -18.33 -46.39 -30.50
C GLU A 422 -18.36 -47.34 -29.30
N MET A 423 -17.21 -47.91 -28.93
CA MET A 423 -17.11 -48.80 -27.77
C MET A 423 -17.19 -48.08 -26.43
N PHE A 424 -17.12 -46.74 -26.44
CA PHE A 424 -17.25 -45.95 -25.22
C PHE A 424 -18.68 -46.04 -24.66
N GLU A 425 -19.68 -46.29 -25.50
CA GLU A 425 -21.11 -46.37 -25.14
C GLU A 425 -21.48 -47.55 -24.20
N GLY A 426 -20.51 -48.36 -23.77
CA GLY A 426 -20.75 -49.39 -22.76
C GLY A 426 -19.55 -49.75 -21.90
N ILE A 427 -18.34 -49.29 -22.25
CA ILE A 427 -17.12 -49.63 -21.49
C ILE A 427 -17.19 -49.14 -20.04
N ASN A 428 -17.61 -47.90 -19.85
CA ASN A 428 -17.72 -47.29 -18.52
C ASN A 428 -18.74 -48.04 -17.65
N ALA A 429 -19.98 -48.18 -18.14
CA ALA A 429 -21.04 -48.91 -17.43
C ALA A 429 -20.65 -50.35 -17.10
N LYS A 430 -19.93 -51.04 -18.00
CA LYS A 430 -19.43 -52.41 -17.75
C LYS A 430 -18.35 -52.46 -16.68
N ILE A 431 -17.41 -51.52 -16.68
CA ILE A 431 -16.35 -51.45 -15.66
C ILE A 431 -16.96 -51.17 -14.29
N ILE A 432 -17.87 -50.20 -14.20
CA ILE A 432 -18.60 -49.87 -12.97
C ILE A 432 -19.40 -51.09 -12.48
N ALA A 433 -20.19 -51.74 -13.35
CA ALA A 433 -21.00 -52.89 -12.96
C ALA A 433 -20.14 -54.07 -12.46
N ASN A 434 -18.98 -54.31 -13.08
CA ASN A 434 -18.04 -55.33 -12.63
C ASN A 434 -17.37 -54.92 -11.30
N ALA A 435 -16.97 -53.66 -11.16
CA ALA A 435 -16.38 -53.14 -9.92
C ALA A 435 -17.37 -53.28 -8.76
N TRP A 436 -18.62 -52.86 -8.95
CA TRP A 436 -19.67 -53.00 -7.95
C TRP A 436 -19.95 -54.47 -7.60
N SER A 437 -20.13 -55.34 -8.62
CA SER A 437 -20.38 -56.77 -8.40
C SER A 437 -19.25 -57.43 -7.61
N LEU A 438 -18.02 -56.95 -7.78
CA LEU A 438 -16.87 -57.52 -7.12
C LEU A 438 -16.63 -56.90 -5.75
N PHE A 439 -16.84 -55.59 -5.55
CA PHE A 439 -16.37 -54.88 -4.37
C PHE A 439 -17.45 -54.37 -3.43
N ASP A 440 -18.63 -54.03 -3.97
CA ASP A 440 -19.63 -53.24 -3.26
C ASP A 440 -20.95 -54.01 -3.04
N ALA A 441 -21.18 -55.09 -3.77
CA ALA A 441 -22.34 -55.95 -3.58
C ALA A 441 -22.35 -56.60 -2.18
N GLU A 442 -23.55 -56.83 -1.61
CA GLU A 442 -23.74 -57.42 -0.27
C GLU A 442 -22.97 -58.75 -0.08
N TYR A 443 -22.85 -59.53 -1.15
CA TYR A 443 -22.13 -60.82 -1.19
C TYR A 443 -20.86 -60.77 -2.06
N GLY A 444 -20.41 -59.56 -2.44
CA GLY A 444 -19.15 -59.33 -3.16
C GLY A 444 -17.94 -59.45 -2.25
N ILE A 445 -16.74 -59.35 -2.84
CA ILE A 445 -15.47 -59.27 -2.13
C ILE A 445 -15.36 -57.89 -1.48
N SER A 446 -15.47 -57.77 -0.16
CA SER A 446 -15.29 -56.44 0.44
C SER A 446 -13.86 -55.93 0.20
N PHE A 447 -13.66 -54.61 0.02
CA PHE A 447 -12.33 -53.99 -0.13
C PHE A 447 -11.32 -54.38 0.99
N MET A 448 -11.84 -54.83 2.14
CA MET A 448 -11.06 -55.26 3.30
C MET A 448 -11.09 -56.79 3.52
N GLU A 449 -11.63 -57.57 2.59
CA GLU A 449 -11.78 -59.00 2.76
C GLU A 449 -10.43 -59.71 2.76
N ARG A 450 -10.20 -60.50 3.81
CA ARG A 450 -8.99 -61.32 3.94
C ARG A 450 -9.21 -62.68 3.28
N GLU A 451 -8.93 -62.78 1.99
CA GLU A 451 -8.77 -64.08 1.36
C GLU A 451 -7.31 -64.55 1.51
N LYS A 452 -7.09 -65.78 2.00
CA LYS A 452 -5.74 -66.41 2.09
C LYS A 452 -4.67 -65.54 2.79
N SER A 453 -5.03 -64.86 3.88
CA SER A 453 -4.12 -64.02 4.69
C SER A 453 -3.57 -62.76 4.02
N ARG A 454 -4.07 -62.37 2.84
CA ARG A 454 -3.84 -61.03 2.26
C ARG A 454 -5.16 -60.24 2.24
N VAL A 455 -5.06 -58.91 2.26
CA VAL A 455 -6.20 -58.03 1.95
C VAL A 455 -6.25 -57.87 0.45
N ILE A 456 -7.38 -58.20 -0.18
CA ILE A 456 -7.58 -58.03 -1.63
C ILE A 456 -7.79 -56.55 -1.92
N LYS A 457 -7.03 -56.00 -2.86
CA LYS A 457 -7.16 -54.60 -3.28
C LYS A 457 -7.55 -54.50 -4.76
N PRO A 458 -8.25 -53.43 -5.20
CA PRO A 458 -8.50 -53.13 -6.60
C PRO A 458 -7.23 -53.08 -7.47
N THR A 459 -6.08 -52.83 -6.83
CA THR A 459 -4.76 -52.79 -7.47
C THR A 459 -4.18 -54.17 -7.81
N ASP A 460 -4.69 -55.24 -7.21
CA ASP A 460 -4.11 -56.57 -7.32
C ASP A 460 -4.27 -57.15 -8.73
N SER A 461 -3.27 -57.88 -9.21
CA SER A 461 -3.26 -58.42 -10.57
C SER A 461 -4.35 -59.45 -10.82
N ASP A 462 -4.75 -60.21 -9.80
CA ASP A 462 -5.77 -61.24 -9.89
C ASP A 462 -7.20 -60.69 -9.80
N VAL A 463 -7.41 -59.57 -9.11
CA VAL A 463 -8.65 -58.79 -9.22
C VAL A 463 -8.92 -58.38 -10.66
N TRP A 464 -7.88 -57.91 -11.36
CA TRP A 464 -7.99 -57.57 -12.77
C TRP A 464 -8.40 -58.77 -13.62
N GLU A 465 -7.78 -59.93 -13.40
CA GLU A 465 -8.13 -61.16 -14.11
C GLU A 465 -9.59 -61.55 -13.89
N LEU A 466 -10.12 -61.34 -12.68
CA LEU A 466 -11.53 -61.55 -12.37
C LEU A 466 -12.44 -60.59 -13.14
N ILE A 467 -12.12 -59.29 -13.15
CA ILE A 467 -12.89 -58.29 -13.92
C ILE A 467 -12.88 -58.63 -15.41
N MET A 468 -11.73 -59.02 -15.96
CA MET A 468 -11.61 -59.43 -17.36
C MET A 468 -12.30 -60.75 -17.68
N LEU A 469 -12.29 -61.71 -16.76
CA LEU A 469 -13.06 -62.94 -16.89
C LEU A 469 -14.55 -62.62 -16.96
N GLN A 470 -15.03 -61.75 -16.07
CA GLN A 470 -16.41 -61.34 -16.01
C GLN A 470 -16.82 -60.56 -17.28
N TRP A 471 -15.95 -59.66 -17.76
CA TRP A 471 -16.11 -59.00 -19.04
C TRP A 471 -16.22 -60.00 -20.20
N ARG A 472 -15.29 -60.96 -20.29
CA ARG A 472 -15.29 -61.99 -21.34
C ARG A 472 -16.58 -62.79 -21.32
N LEU A 473 -17.05 -63.18 -20.14
CA LEU A 473 -18.33 -63.87 -19.97
C LEU A 473 -19.48 -63.00 -20.49
N TYR A 474 -19.59 -61.75 -20.06
CA TYR A 474 -20.65 -60.85 -20.54
C TYR A 474 -20.60 -60.58 -22.06
N SER A 475 -19.40 -60.44 -22.63
CA SER A 475 -19.22 -60.24 -24.08
C SER A 475 -19.54 -61.47 -24.92
N GLN A 476 -19.62 -62.66 -24.33
CA GLN A 476 -20.05 -63.88 -25.03
C GLN A 476 -21.57 -64.07 -25.01
N PHE A 477 -22.29 -63.34 -24.16
CA PHE A 477 -23.75 -63.41 -24.02
C PHE A 477 -24.50 -62.18 -24.59
N ALA A 478 -23.77 -61.13 -24.98
CA ALA A 478 -24.26 -60.00 -25.76
C ALA A 478 -24.02 -60.27 -27.25
#